data_AF-A0A7W1ZZ40-F1
#
_entry.id   AF-A0A7W1ZZ40-F1
#
_cell.length_a   1.000
_cell.length_b   1.000
_cell.length_c   1.000
_cell.angle_alpha   90.00
_cell.angle_beta   90.00
_cell.angle_gamma   90.00
#
_symmetry.space_group_name_H-M   'P 1'
#
loop_
_entity.id
_entity.type
_entity.pdbx_description
1 polymer ?
#
loop_
_entity_poly.entity_id
_entity_poly.type
_entity_poly.pdbx_seq_one_letter_code
_entity_poly.pdbx_strand_id
1 'polypeptide(L)'
;MKKIKLLFVMLFVFSSLVRAQEKLLTIDDIFDSQKRVSFNGKPTTSVRWLIDGTSYSQIQPGEGGSLGLYRVDAKTGKTTLFHDASKIETALAAAGLKAED
;
A
#
# COMPACT_ATOMS: atom_id res chain seq x y z
N MET A 1 -3.90 37.63 22.72
CA MET A 1 -2.42 37.63 22.53
C MET A 1 -1.72 36.31 22.88
N LYS A 2 -2.03 35.64 24.00
CA LYS A 2 -1.42 34.33 24.35
C LYS A 2 -1.61 33.24 23.27
N LYS A 3 -2.82 33.16 22.68
CA LYS A 3 -3.15 32.18 21.63
C LYS A 3 -2.36 32.40 20.33
N ILE A 4 -2.13 33.67 19.94
CA ILE A 4 -1.29 34.02 18.78
C ILE A 4 0.18 33.66 19.02
N LYS A 5 0.70 33.93 20.23
CA LYS A 5 2.06 33.53 20.61
C LYS A 5 2.22 32.01 20.59
N LEU A 6 1.23 31.27 21.08
CA LEU A 6 1.21 29.81 21.05
C LEU A 6 1.23 29.26 19.61
N LEU A 7 0.44 29.85 18.71
CA LEU A 7 0.39 29.45 17.30
C LEU A 7 1.72 29.69 16.59
N PHE A 8 2.41 30.80 16.89
CA PHE A 8 3.75 31.07 16.36
C PHE A 8 4.80 30.07 16.86
N VAL A 9 4.77 29.73 18.15
CA VAL A 9 5.67 28.71 18.71
C VAL A 9 5.41 27.34 18.08
N MET A 10 4.15 26.97 17.89
CA MET A 10 3.79 25.72 17.23
C MET A 10 4.29 25.69 15.78
N LEU A 11 4.07 26.75 15.00
CA LEU A 11 4.54 26.82 13.62
C LEU A 11 6.07 26.69 13.50
N PHE A 12 6.81 27.29 14.44
CA PHE A 12 8.27 27.19 14.49
C PHE A 12 8.76 25.76 14.79
N VAL A 13 8.11 25.05 15.72
CA VAL A 13 8.46 23.66 16.05
C VAL A 13 8.20 22.73 14.87
N PHE A 14 7.05 22.87 14.21
CA PHE A 14 6.65 22.01 13.08
C PHE A 14 7.48 22.25 11.80
N SER A 15 8.15 23.40 11.68
CA SER A 15 9.00 23.70 10.50
C SER A 15 10.23 22.79 10.39
N SER A 16 10.68 22.19 11.50
CA SER A 16 11.82 21.25 11.52
C SER A 16 11.50 19.88 10.91
N LEU A 17 10.22 19.48 10.86
CA LEU A 17 9.80 18.19 10.33
C LEU A 17 9.94 18.10 8.80
N VAL A 18 9.99 19.24 8.10
CA VAL A 18 10.18 19.29 6.64
C VAL A 18 11.58 18.79 6.24
N ARG A 19 12.61 19.04 7.07
CA ARG A 19 14.00 18.64 6.76
C ARG A 19 14.26 17.15 6.94
N ALA A 20 13.38 16.41 7.60
CA ALA A 20 13.47 14.96 7.72
C ALA A 20 12.96 14.23 6.45
N GLN A 21 12.22 14.92 5.58
CA GLN A 21 11.66 14.33 4.36
C GLN A 21 12.66 14.39 3.19
N GLU A 22 13.53 15.40 3.15
CA GLU A 22 14.59 15.54 2.14
C GLU A 22 15.91 14.93 2.63
N LYS A 23 15.96 13.60 2.79
CA LYS A 23 17.25 12.93 3.00
C LYS A 23 18.02 12.95 1.67
N LEU A 24 19.07 13.75 1.59
CA LEU A 24 20.01 13.74 0.47
C LEU A 24 20.72 12.38 0.47
N LEU A 25 20.31 11.52 -0.46
CA LEU A 25 20.82 10.16 -0.59
C LEU A 25 22.18 10.20 -1.29
N THR A 26 23.25 9.86 -0.58
CA THR A 26 24.60 9.78 -1.16
C THR A 26 24.86 8.40 -1.76
N ILE A 27 25.88 8.28 -2.62
CA ILE A 27 26.29 6.99 -3.20
C ILE A 27 26.66 6.01 -2.07
N ASP A 28 27.35 6.47 -1.03
CA ASP A 28 27.65 5.66 0.15
C ASP A 28 26.39 5.16 0.85
N ASP A 29 25.33 5.97 1.00
CA ASP A 29 24.06 5.52 1.59
C ASP A 29 23.34 4.42 0.77
N ILE A 30 23.70 4.25 -0.51
CA ILE A 30 23.15 3.23 -1.41
C ILE A 30 23.96 1.92 -1.35
N PHE A 31 25.29 2.02 -1.23
CA PHE A 31 26.21 0.88 -1.35
C PHE A 31 26.89 0.45 -0.03
N ASP A 32 26.84 1.26 1.02
CA ASP A 32 27.42 0.95 2.33
C ASP A 32 26.66 -0.20 3.01
N SER A 33 27.36 -1.30 3.31
CA SER A 33 26.76 -2.53 3.87
C SER A 33 26.12 -2.38 5.26
N GLN A 34 26.46 -1.34 6.03
CA GLN A 34 25.97 -1.13 7.40
C GLN A 34 24.92 -0.03 7.50
N LYS A 35 24.95 0.97 6.60
CA LYS A 35 24.01 2.11 6.58
C LYS A 35 23.07 2.13 5.38
N ARG A 36 23.08 1.06 4.57
CA ARG A 36 22.23 0.93 3.38
C ARG A 36 20.78 1.26 3.70
N VAL A 37 20.23 2.23 2.98
CA VAL A 37 18.78 2.44 2.97
C VAL A 37 18.15 1.22 2.27
N SER A 38 17.20 0.55 2.93
CA SER A 38 16.53 -0.62 2.35
C SER A 38 15.62 -0.19 1.20
N PHE A 39 16.10 -0.35 -0.03
CA PHE A 39 15.29 -0.26 -1.25
C PHE A 39 14.50 -1.54 -1.54
N ASN A 40 14.62 -2.55 -0.68
CA ASN A 40 13.94 -3.84 -0.82
C ASN A 40 12.48 -3.73 -0.41
N GLY A 41 11.67 -3.00 -1.17
CA GLY A 41 10.26 -3.29 -1.28
C GLY A 41 10.10 -4.56 -2.13
N LYS A 42 9.23 -5.50 -1.73
CA LYS A 42 8.79 -6.51 -2.70
C LYS A 42 8.08 -5.76 -3.82
N PRO A 43 8.53 -5.83 -5.08
CA PRO A 43 7.79 -5.21 -6.17
C PRO A 43 6.38 -5.78 -6.14
N THR A 44 5.39 -4.89 -6.28
CA THR A 44 3.99 -5.30 -6.32
C THR A 44 3.80 -6.18 -7.55
N THR A 45 3.76 -7.49 -7.33
CA THR A 45 3.54 -8.48 -8.37
C THR A 45 2.04 -8.62 -8.61
N SER A 46 1.66 -8.99 -9.84
CA SER A 46 0.25 -9.26 -10.19
C SER A 46 -0.69 -8.05 -10.15
N VAL A 47 -0.20 -6.87 -10.56
CA VAL A 47 -1.05 -5.68 -10.80
C VAL A 47 -1.63 -5.75 -12.21
N ARG A 48 -2.95 -5.63 -12.32
CA ARG A 48 -3.65 -5.49 -13.61
C ARG A 48 -4.62 -4.33 -13.55
N TRP A 49 -4.52 -3.41 -14.51
CA TRP A 49 -5.47 -2.31 -14.64
C TRP A 49 -6.86 -2.83 -14.98
N LEU A 50 -7.87 -2.26 -14.33
CA LEU A 50 -9.25 -2.52 -14.64
C LEU A 50 -9.70 -1.64 -15.80
N ILE A 51 -10.79 -2.05 -16.47
CA ILE A 51 -11.35 -1.35 -17.63
C ILE A 51 -11.83 0.07 -17.27
N ASP A 52 -12.05 0.35 -15.98
CA ASP A 52 -12.46 1.66 -15.48
C ASP A 52 -11.36 2.72 -15.62
N GLY A 53 -10.10 2.30 -15.82
CA GLY A 53 -8.94 3.19 -15.94
C GLY A 53 -8.56 3.93 -14.65
N THR A 54 -9.32 3.75 -13.57
CA THR A 54 -9.13 4.41 -12.28
C THR A 54 -8.65 3.46 -11.20
N SER A 55 -8.88 2.15 -11.38
CA SER A 55 -8.56 1.14 -10.39
C SER A 55 -7.68 0.05 -11.01
N TYR A 56 -6.93 -0.65 -10.17
CA TYR A 56 -6.23 -1.86 -10.56
C TYR A 56 -6.58 -3.02 -9.61
N SER A 57 -6.49 -4.24 -10.11
CA SER A 57 -6.56 -5.45 -9.29
C SER A 57 -5.16 -5.85 -8.83
N GLN A 58 -5.03 -6.25 -7.58
CA GLN A 58 -3.79 -6.71 -6.97
C GLN A 58 -4.05 -7.95 -6.11
N ILE A 59 -3.17 -8.95 -6.23
CA ILE A 59 -3.14 -10.08 -5.31
C ILE A 59 -2.25 -9.70 -4.13
N GLN A 60 -2.78 -9.78 -2.91
CA GLN A 60 -2.03 -9.50 -1.69
C GLN A 60 -2.47 -10.44 -0.56
N PRO A 61 -1.61 -10.66 0.45
CA PRO A 61 -2.00 -11.40 1.64
C PRO A 61 -3.19 -10.73 2.32
N GLY A 62 -4.27 -11.47 2.51
CA GLY A 62 -5.42 -11.07 3.30
C GLY A 62 -5.27 -11.45 4.77
N GLU A 63 -6.32 -11.19 5.56
CA GLU A 63 -6.38 -11.63 6.96
C GLU A 63 -6.29 -13.15 7.05
N GLY A 64 -5.42 -13.65 7.93
CA GLY A 64 -5.19 -15.09 8.11
C GLY A 64 -4.18 -15.72 7.15
N GLY A 65 -3.46 -14.92 6.33
CA GLY A 65 -2.38 -15.42 5.49
C GLY A 65 -2.82 -16.06 4.16
N SER A 66 -4.13 -16.03 3.87
CA SER A 66 -4.66 -16.39 2.55
C SER A 66 -4.33 -15.31 1.52
N LEU A 67 -4.25 -15.67 0.24
CA LEU A 67 -4.12 -14.69 -0.84
C LEU A 67 -5.52 -14.17 -1.20
N GLY A 68 -5.72 -12.86 -1.12
CA GLY A 68 -6.94 -12.20 -1.55
C GLY A 68 -6.72 -11.41 -2.84
N LEU A 69 -7.74 -11.35 -3.68
CA LEU A 69 -7.79 -10.44 -4.83
C LEU A 69 -8.48 -9.14 -4.41
N TYR A 70 -7.78 -8.03 -4.53
CA TYR A 70 -8.28 -6.72 -4.13
C TYR A 70 -8.33 -5.78 -5.32
N ARG A 71 -9.32 -4.88 -5.31
CA ARG A 71 -9.38 -3.70 -6.15
C ARG A 71 -8.77 -2.54 -5.37
N VAL A 72 -7.84 -1.83 -5.99
CA VAL A 72 -7.21 -0.64 -5.43
C VAL A 72 -7.49 0.54 -6.34
N ASP A 73 -8.07 1.59 -5.79
CA ASP A 73 -8.24 2.88 -6.47
C ASP A 73 -6.87 3.57 -6.56
N ALA A 74 -6.43 3.89 -7.79
CA ALA A 74 -5.08 4.41 -8.02
C ALA A 74 -4.88 5.85 -7.52
N LYS A 75 -5.96 6.61 -7.31
CA LYS A 75 -5.90 8.01 -6.87
C LYS A 75 -5.94 8.13 -5.35
N THR A 76 -6.69 7.27 -4.68
CA THR A 76 -6.94 7.33 -3.24
C THR A 76 -6.21 6.25 -2.45
N GLY A 77 -5.73 5.20 -3.11
CA GLY A 77 -5.16 4.01 -2.47
C GLY A 77 -6.20 3.16 -1.73
N LYS A 78 -7.50 3.46 -1.87
CA LYS A 78 -8.55 2.72 -1.20
C LYS A 78 -8.62 1.31 -1.76
N THR A 79 -8.49 0.34 -0.86
CA THR A 79 -8.48 -1.09 -1.18
C THR A 79 -9.82 -1.70 -0.81
N THR A 80 -10.45 -2.42 -1.74
CA THR A 80 -11.67 -3.20 -1.51
C THR A 80 -11.46 -4.64 -1.97
N LEU A 81 -12.02 -5.61 -1.26
CA LEU A 81 -11.97 -7.00 -1.68
C LEU A 81 -12.80 -7.16 -2.95
N PHE A 82 -12.24 -7.77 -4.00
CA PHE A 82 -12.91 -7.88 -5.30
C PHE A 82 -14.14 -8.79 -5.19
N HIS A 83 -13.95 -9.95 -4.56
CA HIS A 83 -15.01 -10.89 -4.21
C HIS A 83 -14.62 -11.69 -2.97
N ASP A 84 -15.63 -12.03 -2.19
CA ASP A 84 -15.51 -12.94 -1.04
C ASP A 84 -15.22 -14.36 -1.57
N ALA A 85 -14.08 -14.93 -1.21
CA ALA A 85 -13.65 -16.24 -1.69
C ALA A 85 -14.71 -17.31 -1.42
N SER A 86 -15.36 -17.27 -0.24
CA SER A 86 -16.39 -18.24 0.13
C SER A 86 -17.63 -18.15 -0.77
N LYS A 87 -17.96 -16.96 -1.30
CA LYS A 87 -19.06 -16.83 -2.26
C LYS A 87 -18.70 -17.40 -3.63
N ILE A 88 -17.45 -17.24 -4.07
CA ILE A 88 -16.98 -17.85 -5.30
C ILE A 88 -16.95 -19.36 -5.16
N GLU A 89 -16.42 -19.89 -4.06
CA GLU A 89 -16.40 -21.34 -3.79
C GLU A 89 -17.82 -21.92 -3.77
N THR A 90 -18.77 -21.24 -3.14
CA THR A 90 -20.18 -21.66 -3.11
C THR A 90 -20.81 -21.63 -4.51
N ALA A 91 -20.58 -20.58 -5.29
CA ALA A 91 -21.08 -20.46 -6.65
C ALA A 91 -20.44 -21.49 -7.59
N LEU A 92 -19.15 -21.78 -7.40
CA LEU A 92 -18.39 -22.75 -8.19
C LEU A 92 -18.82 -24.19 -7.89
N ALA A 93 -19.04 -24.51 -6.61
CA ALA A 93 -19.63 -25.78 -6.19
C ALA A 93 -21.06 -25.95 -6.71
N ALA A 94 -21.87 -24.88 -6.70
CA ALA A 94 -23.21 -24.89 -7.30
C ALA A 94 -23.18 -25.06 -8.83
N ALA A 95 -22.11 -24.61 -9.49
CA ALA A 95 -21.84 -24.82 -10.90
C ALA A 95 -21.23 -26.21 -11.22
N GLY A 96 -21.01 -27.06 -10.20
CA GLY A 96 -20.53 -28.43 -10.36
C GLY A 96 -19.02 -28.59 -10.46
N LEU A 97 -18.25 -27.52 -10.27
CA LEU A 97 -16.78 -27.55 -10.28
C LEU A 97 -16.27 -27.78 -8.85
N LYS A 98 -15.65 -28.94 -8.61
CA LYS A 98 -14.95 -29.27 -7.36
C LYS A 98 -13.48 -28.92 -7.49
N ALA A 99 -12.84 -28.55 -6.37
CA ALA A 99 -11.43 -28.16 -6.31
C ALA A 99 -10.41 -29.32 -6.54
N GLU A 100 -10.85 -30.43 -7.13
CA GLU A 100 -10.11 -31.70 -7.20
C GLU A 100 -9.63 -32.09 -8.62
N ASP A 101 -9.78 -31.21 -9.62
CA ASP A 101 -9.22 -31.40 -10.98
C ASP A 101 -8.01 -30.48 -11.24
#